data_AF-F7XCR4-F1
#
_entry.id   AF-F7XCR4-F1
#
_cell.length_a   1.000
_cell.length_b   1.000
_cell.length_c   1.000
_cell.angle_alpha   90.00
_cell.angle_beta   90.00
_cell.angle_gamma   90.00
#
_symmetry.space_group_name_H-M   'P 1'
#
loop_
_entity.id
_entity.type
_entity.pdbx_description
1 polymer ?
#
loop_
_entity_poly.entity_id
_entity_poly.type
_entity_poly.pdbx_seq_one_letter_code
_entity_poly.pdbx_strand_id
1 'polypeptide(L)'
;MKSTPAGKVRMLRDRSDFIGAASGGFFTGERANQPDFLTPYLWLALSSIGLRTQQFLPLQGTAFLDRSQGPLARDKALAALDLTAAEHFREFRDRPAVLSSTGRPYRDVPSLGRPSPGAF
;
A
#
# COMPACT_ATOMS: atom_id res chain seq x y z
N MET A 1 -15.77 4.83 0.60
CA MET A 1 -14.68 5.73 0.14
C MET A 1 -15.10 7.16 0.42
N LYS A 2 -14.27 8.00 1.04
CA LYS A 2 -14.56 9.42 1.23
C LYS A 2 -13.75 10.23 0.20
N SER A 3 -14.44 10.89 -0.73
CA SER A 3 -13.83 11.81 -1.69
C SER A 3 -13.80 13.21 -1.07
N THR A 4 -12.66 13.89 -1.15
CA THR A 4 -12.51 15.29 -0.74
C THR A 4 -12.04 16.12 -1.93
N PRO A 5 -12.20 17.45 -1.92
CA PRO A 5 -11.67 18.31 -3.00
C PRO A 5 -10.15 18.17 -3.20
N ALA A 6 -9.42 17.73 -2.17
CA ALA A 6 -7.98 17.44 -2.24
C ALA A 6 -7.65 16.00 -2.69
N GLY A 7 -8.66 15.18 -3.01
CA GLY A 7 -8.50 13.81 -3.47
C GLY A 7 -9.12 12.75 -2.55
N LYS A 8 -8.77 11.48 -2.82
CA LYS A 8 -9.33 10.29 -2.16
C LYS A 8 -8.72 10.11 -0.77
N VAL A 9 -9.57 10.06 0.26
CA VAL A 9 -9.13 9.83 1.64
C VAL A 9 -9.10 8.34 1.94
N ARG A 10 -7.93 7.85 2.39
CA ARG A 10 -7.72 6.47 2.83
C ARG A 10 -8.64 6.12 3.99
N MET A 11 -9.20 4.93 3.96
CA MET A 11 -10.12 4.45 5.00
C MET A 11 -9.52 3.32 5.85
N LEU A 12 -8.48 2.64 5.36
CA LEU A 12 -7.84 1.55 6.08
C LEU A 12 -6.57 2.04 6.79
N ARG A 13 -6.42 1.66 8.06
CA ARG A 13 -5.19 1.88 8.81
C ARG A 13 -4.06 1.08 8.17
N ASP A 14 -2.88 1.68 8.12
CA ASP A 14 -1.69 1.00 7.59
C ASP A 14 -1.35 -0.19 8.48
N ARG A 15 -0.99 -1.30 7.83
CA ARG A 15 -0.57 -2.55 8.46
C ARG A 15 0.35 -3.28 7.48
N SER A 16 1.22 -4.13 7.99
CA SER A 16 1.97 -5.05 7.14
C SER A 16 1.03 -5.95 6.36
N ASP A 17 1.22 -5.95 5.04
CA ASP A 17 0.50 -6.79 4.09
C ASP A 17 1.50 -7.68 3.34
N PHE A 18 1.28 -8.99 3.36
CA PHE A 18 2.16 -9.97 2.74
C PHE A 18 1.44 -10.57 1.53
N ILE A 19 2.03 -10.45 0.34
CA ILE A 19 1.39 -10.80 -0.92
C ILE A 19 2.20 -11.91 -1.58
N GLY A 20 1.66 -13.13 -1.56
CA GLY A 20 2.19 -14.27 -2.31
C GLY A 20 1.71 -14.24 -3.76
N ALA A 21 2.63 -14.23 -4.73
CA ALA A 21 2.31 -14.23 -6.16
C ALA A 21 2.91 -15.46 -6.84
N ALA A 22 2.05 -16.41 -7.24
CA ALA A 22 2.48 -17.61 -7.96
C ALA A 22 2.36 -17.39 -9.48
N SER A 23 3.39 -17.74 -10.26
CA SER A 23 3.39 -17.64 -11.71
C SER A 23 4.06 -18.85 -12.37
N GLY A 24 3.46 -19.33 -13.46
CA GLY A 24 4.03 -20.39 -14.28
C GLY A 24 5.36 -19.99 -14.91
N GLY A 25 5.51 -18.72 -15.30
CA GLY A 25 6.73 -18.16 -15.87
C GLY A 25 7.53 -17.32 -14.88
N PHE A 26 8.67 -16.82 -15.35
CA PHE A 26 9.48 -15.83 -14.65
C PHE A 26 9.07 -14.42 -15.11
N PHE A 27 8.84 -13.53 -14.16
CA PHE A 27 8.52 -12.10 -14.31
C PHE A 27 9.52 -11.19 -13.56
N THR A 28 10.46 -11.75 -12.79
CA THR A 28 11.63 -11.04 -12.24
C THR A 28 12.96 -11.75 -12.55
N GLY A 29 14.05 -10.99 -12.58
CA GLY A 29 15.42 -11.49 -12.80
C GLY A 29 15.74 -11.81 -14.27
N GLU A 30 16.92 -12.38 -14.51
CA GLU A 30 17.47 -12.61 -15.86
C GLU A 30 16.64 -13.56 -16.73
N ARG A 31 15.83 -14.42 -16.12
CA ARG A 31 14.96 -15.37 -16.83
C ARG A 31 13.58 -14.79 -17.17
N ALA A 32 13.30 -13.55 -16.76
CA ALA A 32 12.03 -12.90 -17.01
C ALA A 32 11.88 -12.56 -18.49
N ASN A 33 10.97 -13.26 -19.15
CA ASN A 33 10.64 -13.00 -20.55
C ASN A 33 9.60 -11.87 -20.72
N GLN A 34 8.99 -11.42 -19.62
CA GLN A 34 8.01 -10.34 -19.60
C GLN A 34 8.24 -9.42 -18.40
N PRO A 35 7.88 -8.13 -18.51
CA PRO A 35 7.94 -7.20 -17.39
C PRO A 35 6.96 -7.60 -16.29
N ASP A 36 7.32 -7.30 -15.04
CA ASP A 36 6.39 -7.41 -13.92
C ASP A 36 5.38 -6.24 -13.92
N PHE A 37 4.15 -6.51 -14.38
CA PHE A 37 3.05 -5.55 -14.30
C PHE A 37 2.17 -5.74 -13.05
N LEU A 38 2.22 -6.93 -12.42
CA LEU A 38 1.33 -7.29 -11.33
C LEU A 38 1.75 -6.58 -10.05
N THR A 39 3.03 -6.68 -9.69
CA THR A 39 3.57 -6.08 -8.47
C THR A 39 3.36 -4.57 -8.42
N PRO A 40 3.73 -3.77 -9.44
CA PRO A 40 3.51 -2.31 -9.39
C PRO A 40 2.02 -1.94 -9.36
N TYR A 41 1.16 -2.69 -10.05
CA TYR A 41 -0.28 -2.46 -10.02
C TYR A 41 -0.87 -2.69 -8.63
N LEU A 42 -0.58 -3.84 -8.02
CA LEU A 42 -1.06 -4.19 -6.68
C LEU A 42 -0.52 -3.21 -5.64
N TRP A 43 0.75 -2.83 -5.77
CA TRP A 43 1.36 -1.81 -4.91
C TRP A 43 0.54 -0.53 -4.89
N LEU A 44 0.19 0.00 -6.07
CA LEU A 44 -0.58 1.23 -6.20
C LEU A 44 -2.03 1.07 -5.72
N ALA A 45 -2.70 -0.03 -6.11
CA ALA A 45 -4.08 -0.28 -5.76
C ALA A 45 -4.29 -0.38 -4.25
N LEU A 46 -3.45 -1.17 -3.57
CA LEU A 46 -3.49 -1.36 -2.12
C LEU A 46 -3.00 -0.10 -1.37
N SER A 47 -2.01 0.60 -1.96
CA SER A 47 -1.59 1.91 -1.47
C SER A 47 -2.71 2.96 -1.58
N SER A 48 -3.63 2.85 -2.53
CA SER A 48 -4.74 3.80 -2.64
C SER A 48 -5.77 3.67 -1.51
N ILE A 49 -5.87 2.49 -0.86
CA ILE A 49 -6.89 2.20 0.15
C ILE A 49 -6.39 2.30 1.59
N GLY A 50 -5.09 2.18 1.84
CA GLY A 50 -4.56 2.25 3.20
C GLY A 50 -3.32 1.41 3.49
N LEU A 51 -2.92 0.51 2.58
CA LEU A 51 -1.87 -0.47 2.83
C LEU A 51 -0.59 -0.06 2.09
N ARG A 52 0.35 0.64 2.74
CA ARG A 52 1.63 1.05 2.11
C ARG A 52 2.75 0.06 2.38
N THR A 53 2.69 -0.63 3.52
CA THR A 53 3.70 -1.60 3.90
C THR A 53 3.36 -2.95 3.30
N GLN A 54 3.84 -3.16 2.08
CA GLN A 54 3.59 -4.38 1.31
C GLN A 54 4.90 -5.14 1.11
N GLN A 55 4.89 -6.44 1.38
CA GLN A 55 5.98 -7.35 1.05
C GLN A 55 5.49 -8.38 0.02
N PHE A 56 6.15 -8.42 -1.14
CA PHE A 56 5.83 -9.37 -2.21
C PHE A 56 6.70 -10.61 -2.14
N LEU A 57 6.08 -11.77 -2.28
CA LEU A 57 6.72 -13.08 -2.24
C LEU A 57 6.46 -13.81 -3.56
N PRO A 58 7.35 -13.65 -4.55
CA PRO A 58 7.17 -14.26 -5.86
C PRO A 58 7.54 -15.75 -5.83
N LEU A 59 6.57 -16.60 -6.17
CA LEU A 59 6.75 -18.03 -6.45
C LEU A 59 6.64 -18.25 -7.96
N GLN A 60 7.77 -18.19 -8.66
CA GLN A 60 7.83 -18.15 -10.12
C GLN A 60 8.32 -19.44 -10.74
N GLY A 61 8.09 -19.60 -12.05
CA GLY A 61 8.55 -20.77 -12.79
C GLY A 61 7.78 -22.04 -12.41
N THR A 62 6.56 -21.91 -11.87
CA THR A 62 5.81 -23.07 -11.34
C THR A 62 5.44 -24.07 -12.41
N ALA A 63 5.39 -23.67 -13.69
CA ALA A 63 5.17 -24.58 -14.81
C ALA A 63 6.36 -25.52 -15.08
N PHE A 64 7.54 -25.22 -14.52
CA PHE A 64 8.76 -26.02 -14.64
C PHE A 64 9.05 -26.84 -13.36
N LEU A 65 8.15 -26.80 -12.37
CA LEU A 65 8.33 -27.52 -11.11
C LEU A 65 7.59 -28.85 -11.17
N ASP A 66 8.32 -29.92 -10.85
CA ASP A 66 7.70 -31.21 -10.54
C ASP A 66 7.03 -31.18 -9.15
N ARG A 67 6.20 -32.20 -8.89
CA ARG A 67 5.43 -32.33 -7.63
C ARG A 67 6.31 -32.30 -6.37
N SER A 68 7.55 -32.78 -6.46
CA SER A 68 8.53 -32.75 -5.36
C SER A 68 9.19 -31.39 -5.17
N GLN A 69 9.24 -30.55 -6.21
CA GLN A 69 9.92 -29.26 -6.20
C GLN A 69 9.01 -28.11 -5.76
N GLY A 70 7.69 -28.25 -5.95
CA GLY A 70 6.70 -27.26 -5.52
C GLY A 70 6.79 -26.86 -4.04
N PRO A 71 6.81 -27.83 -3.09
CA PRO A 71 6.98 -27.52 -1.67
C PRO A 71 8.29 -26.79 -1.35
N LEU A 72 9.41 -27.23 -1.94
CA LEU A 72 10.72 -26.60 -1.72
C LEU A 72 10.74 -25.14 -2.23
N ALA A 73 10.15 -24.88 -3.40
CA ALA A 73 10.05 -23.54 -3.95
C ALA A 73 9.18 -22.63 -3.08
N ARG A 74 8.06 -23.15 -2.55
CA ARG A 74 7.22 -22.44 -1.58
C ARG A 74 7.97 -22.13 -0.29
N ASP A 75 8.68 -23.10 0.28
CA ASP A 75 9.41 -22.92 1.52
C ASP A 75 10.54 -21.89 1.37
N LYS A 76 11.22 -21.89 0.22
CA LYS A 76 12.18 -20.84 -0.14
C LYS A 76 11.53 -19.46 -0.22
N ALA A 77 10.34 -19.34 -0.82
CA ALA A 77 9.61 -18.08 -0.86
C ALA A 77 9.21 -17.62 0.55
N LEU A 78 8.73 -18.53 1.40
CA LEU A 78 8.36 -18.21 2.79
C LEU A 78 9.58 -17.83 3.65
N ALA A 79 10.74 -18.41 3.41
CA ALA A 79 11.98 -18.03 4.09
C ALA A 79 12.41 -16.58 3.80
N ALA A 80 11.91 -15.96 2.74
CA ALA A 80 12.15 -14.55 2.43
C ALA A 80 11.16 -13.59 3.13
N LEU A 81 10.17 -14.11 3.87
CA LEU A 81 9.28 -13.27 4.70
C LEU A 81 10.09 -12.51 5.73
N ASP A 82 9.89 -11.20 5.78
CA ASP A 82 10.45 -10.35 6.82
C ASP A 82 9.36 -10.00 7.81
N LEU A 83 9.32 -10.76 8.91
CA LEU A 83 8.32 -10.57 9.96
C LEU A 83 8.65 -9.37 10.86
N THR A 84 9.88 -8.84 10.83
CA THR A 84 10.26 -7.68 11.66
C THR A 84 9.46 -6.44 11.26
N ALA A 85 9.12 -6.32 9.98
CA ALA A 85 8.21 -5.31 9.49
C ALA A 85 6.87 -5.37 10.22
N ALA A 86 6.29 -6.56 10.44
CA ALA A 86 5.03 -6.71 11.17
C ALA A 86 5.16 -6.43 12.67
N GLU A 87 6.31 -6.70 13.28
CA GLU A 87 6.57 -6.44 14.70
C GLU A 87 6.65 -4.93 14.99
N HIS A 88 7.33 -4.16 14.14
CA HIS A 88 7.41 -2.69 14.28
C HIS A 88 6.02 -2.02 14.21
N PHE A 89 5.09 -2.59 13.42
CA PHE A 89 3.69 -2.15 13.42
C PHE A 89 2.91 -2.52 14.68
N ARG A 90 3.19 -3.66 15.32
CA ARG A 90 2.57 -4.03 16.59
C ARG A 90 2.99 -3.06 17.69
N GLU A 91 4.27 -2.71 17.75
CA GLU A 91 4.77 -1.70 18.71
C GLU A 91 4.11 -0.33 18.50
N PHE A 92 3.95 0.11 17.25
CA PHE A 92 3.23 1.36 16.94
C PHE A 92 1.73 1.28 17.26
N ARG A 93 1.10 0.11 17.09
CA ARG A 93 -0.30 -0.13 17.43
C ARG A 93 -0.55 -0.10 18.93
N ASP A 94 0.39 -0.62 19.71
CA ASP A 94 0.26 -0.75 21.17
C ASP A 94 0.70 0.53 21.92
N ARG A 95 1.33 1.49 21.22
CA ARG A 95 1.49 2.83 21.76
C ARG A 95 0.13 3.52 21.90
N PRO A 96 -0.25 4.00 23.10
CA PRO A 96 -1.46 4.78 23.26
C PRO A 96 -1.36 5.99 22.35
N ALA A 97 -2.39 6.19 21.51
CA ALA A 97 -2.52 7.41 20.74
C ALA A 97 -2.65 8.58 21.72
N VAL A 98 -1.53 9.23 22.03
CA VAL A 98 -1.55 10.53 22.70
C VAL A 98 -2.21 11.48 21.70
N LEU A 99 -3.51 11.71 21.90
CA LEU A 99 -4.26 12.74 21.22
C LEU A 99 -3.55 14.07 21.52
N SER A 100 -2.70 14.53 20.59
CA SER A 100 -2.29 15.93 20.57
C SER A 100 -3.51 16.74 20.15
N SER A 101 -4.38 17.05 21.11
CA SER A 101 -5.48 17.99 20.93
C SER A 101 -4.90 19.40 20.80
N THR A 102 -4.41 19.75 19.63
CA THR A 102 -4.30 21.16 19.23
C THR A 102 -5.44 21.44 18.28
N GLY A 103 -6.64 21.60 18.86
CA GLY A 103 -7.77 22.20 18.16
C GLY A 103 -7.39 23.62 17.78
N ARG A 104 -7.13 23.86 16.49
CA ARG A 104 -7.26 25.21 15.92
C ARG A 104 -8.55 25.25 15.12
N PRO A 105 -9.56 26.03 15.54
CA PRO A 105 -10.72 26.25 14.70
C PRO A 105 -10.27 27.04 13.46
N TYR A 106 -10.63 26.51 12.30
CA TYR A 106 -10.50 27.15 11.00
C TYR A 106 -11.20 28.51 11.06
N ARG A 107 -10.44 29.61 10.97
CA ARG A 107 -11.01 30.96 10.91
C ARG A 107 -11.64 31.20 9.55
N ASP A 108 -12.81 31.81 9.58
CA ASP A 108 -13.60 32.25 8.45
C ASP A 108 -12.77 33.03 7.42
N VAL A 109 -12.96 32.66 6.15
CA VAL A 109 -12.45 33.38 5.00
C VAL A 109 -13.25 34.69 4.88
N PRO A 110 -12.64 35.88 4.83
CA PRO A 110 -13.39 37.10 4.58
C PRO A 110 -14.04 37.01 3.20
N SER A 111 -15.36 37.07 3.17
CA SER A 111 -16.16 37.21 1.96
C SER A 111 -15.64 38.40 1.14
N LEU A 112 -15.18 38.11 -0.08
CA LEU A 112 -14.79 39.12 -1.05
C LEU A 112 -15.97 40.08 -1.27
N GLY A 113 -15.73 41.36 -1.06
CA GLY A 113 -16.72 42.41 -1.15
C GLY A 113 -17.44 42.41 -2.50
N ARG A 114 -18.77 42.51 -2.41
CA ARG A 114 -19.67 42.78 -3.54
C ARG A 114 -19.36 44.20 -4.06
N PRO A 115 -19.09 44.42 -5.35
CA PRO A 115 -19.08 45.77 -5.89
C PRO A 115 -20.54 46.25 -6.04
N SER A 116 -20.83 47.39 -5.40
CA SER A 116 -22.08 48.15 -5.59
C SER A 116 -21.81 49.37 -6.51
N PRO A 117 -22.85 49.95 -7.12
CA PRO A 117 -22.82 50.45 -8.50
C PRO A 117 -22.52 51.96 -8.64
N GLY A 118 -21.89 52.30 -9.77
CA GLY A 118 -22.08 53.56 -10.52
C GLY A 118 -21.45 54.85 -9.98
N ALA A 119 -20.57 55.47 -10.77
CA ALA A 119 -20.53 56.92 -11.00
C ALA A 119 -19.57 57.26 -12.17
N PHE A 120 -20.07 58.12 -13.07
CA PHE A 120 -19.52 58.71 -14.29
C PHE A 120 -19.64 57.90 -15.59
#